data_AF-A0A356LGD2-F1
#
_entry.id   AF-A0A356LGD2-F1
#
_cell.length_a   1.000
_cell.length_b   1.000
_cell.length_c   1.000
_cell.angle_alpha   90.00
_cell.angle_beta   90.00
_cell.angle_gamma   90.00
#
_symmetry.space_group_name_H-M   'P 1'
#
loop_
_entity.id
_entity.type
_entity.pdbx_description
1 polymer ?
#
loop_
_entity_poly.entity_id
_entity_poly.type
_entity_poly.pdbx_seq_one_letter_code
_entity_poly.pdbx_strand_id
1 'polypeptide(L)'
;MKHVVLSAAAAVLWMGVAGASFAADSDAQLEKGKALFISDAAPACAVCHTLKDAGSAGTIGPDLDELKPDAARIKKVLQEGMAVMPSYADSLDETSMDAIVAYVVHATGGGK
;
A
#
# COMPACT_ATOMS: atom_id res chain seq x y z
N MET A 1 -1.29 22.51 -60.74
CA MET A 1 -1.87 23.77 -60.21
C MET A 1 -2.39 23.44 -58.81
N LYS A 2 -1.94 23.94 -57.66
CA LYS A 2 -1.06 25.05 -57.27
C LYS A 2 -0.59 24.71 -55.83
N HIS A 3 0.72 24.83 -55.59
CA HIS A 3 1.45 25.21 -54.37
C HIS A 3 0.87 24.83 -52.99
N VAL A 4 1.52 23.94 -52.22
CA VAL A 4 2.62 24.22 -51.24
C VAL A 4 2.23 25.26 -50.20
N VAL A 5 2.13 24.86 -48.93
CA VAL A 5 2.60 25.69 -47.80
C VAL A 5 3.20 24.79 -46.71
N LEU A 6 4.49 24.98 -46.50
CA LEU A 6 5.31 24.60 -45.36
C LEU A 6 5.14 25.70 -44.29
N SER A 7 4.93 25.40 -43.00
CA SER A 7 5.18 26.29 -41.84
C SER A 7 4.94 25.48 -40.55
N ALA A 8 5.96 25.15 -39.77
CA ALA A 8 6.70 25.99 -38.81
C ALA A 8 6.18 25.80 -37.37
N ALA A 9 7.07 25.23 -36.55
CA ALA A 9 7.20 25.21 -35.10
C ALA A 9 6.13 25.89 -34.22
N ALA A 10 5.68 25.15 -33.19
CA ALA A 10 5.44 25.70 -31.86
C ALA A 10 5.82 24.65 -30.81
N ALA A 11 7.06 24.76 -30.33
CA ALA A 11 7.44 24.17 -29.05
C ALA A 11 6.61 24.84 -27.96
N VAL A 12 5.66 24.12 -27.37
CA VAL A 12 5.00 24.53 -26.14
C VAL A 12 5.63 23.74 -25.02
N LEU A 13 6.43 24.45 -24.22
CA LEU A 13 6.98 24.02 -22.95
C LEU A 13 5.87 23.36 -22.11
N TRP A 14 6.00 22.06 -21.85
CA TRP A 14 5.34 21.44 -20.69
C TRP A 14 6.21 21.69 -19.47
N MET A 15 6.03 22.89 -18.90
CA MET A 15 6.61 23.30 -17.64
C MET A 15 5.89 22.54 -16.51
N GLY A 16 6.57 21.55 -15.94
CA GLY A 16 6.44 21.06 -14.55
C GLY A 16 5.05 20.83 -13.95
N VAL A 17 4.60 19.58 -13.96
CA VAL A 17 3.69 19.04 -12.92
C VAL A 17 4.47 17.99 -12.12
N ALA A 18 5.32 18.44 -11.19
CA ALA A 18 6.11 17.54 -10.33
C ALA A 18 5.37 17.16 -9.03
N GLY A 19 4.13 17.62 -8.83
CA GLY A 19 3.36 17.43 -7.59
C GLY A 19 2.30 16.33 -7.62
N ALA A 20 1.82 15.92 -8.81
CA ALA A 20 0.75 14.93 -8.92
C ALA A 20 1.23 13.48 -8.75
N SER A 21 2.50 13.21 -9.08
CA SER A 21 3.03 11.85 -9.09
C SER A 21 3.17 11.26 -7.68
N PHE A 22 3.66 12.04 -6.71
CA PHE A 22 3.92 11.54 -5.36
C PHE A 22 2.64 11.15 -4.59
N ALA A 23 1.57 11.94 -4.71
CA ALA A 23 0.30 11.62 -4.06
C ALA A 23 -0.38 10.40 -4.71
N ALA A 24 -0.31 10.31 -6.05
CA ALA A 24 -0.85 9.16 -6.78
C ALA A 24 -0.10 7.86 -6.41
N ASP A 25 1.22 7.93 -6.21
CA ASP A 25 2.03 6.79 -5.82
C ASP A 25 1.73 6.34 -4.37
N SER A 26 1.53 7.28 -3.43
CA SER A 26 1.13 6.93 -2.07
C SER A 26 -0.27 6.32 -2.01
N ASP A 27 -1.23 6.87 -2.77
CA ASP A 27 -2.59 6.33 -2.82
C ASP A 27 -2.59 4.92 -3.43
N ALA A 28 -1.85 4.71 -4.52
CA ALA A 28 -1.70 3.39 -5.12
C ALA A 28 -1.07 2.37 -4.17
N GLN A 29 -0.10 2.80 -3.35
CA GLN A 29 0.51 1.94 -2.34
C GLN A 29 -0.48 1.56 -1.23
N LEU A 30 -1.29 2.51 -0.75
CA LEU A 30 -2.30 2.25 0.27
C LEU A 30 -3.40 1.33 -0.25
N GLU A 31 -3.87 1.53 -1.48
CA GLU A 31 -4.85 0.65 -2.12
C GLU A 31 -4.31 -0.78 -2.30
N LYS A 32 -3.05 -0.93 -2.75
CA LYS A 32 -2.39 -2.24 -2.81
C LYS A 32 -2.30 -2.90 -1.43
N GLY A 33 -1.91 -2.14 -0.41
CA GLY A 33 -1.81 -2.64 0.96
C GLY A 33 -3.15 -3.09 1.52
N LYS A 34 -4.22 -2.34 1.22
CA LYS A 34 -5.60 -2.69 1.60
C LYS A 34 -6.07 -3.96 0.90
N ALA A 35 -5.81 -4.11 -0.39
CA ALA A 35 -6.16 -5.32 -1.14
C ALA A 35 -5.44 -6.56 -0.58
N LEU A 36 -4.15 -6.46 -0.29
CA LEU A 36 -3.39 -7.52 0.38
C LEU A 36 -3.93 -7.85 1.76
N PHE A 37 -4.30 -6.84 2.53
CA PHE A 37 -4.86 -7.03 3.87
C PHE A 37 -6.20 -7.78 3.82
N ILE A 38 -7.07 -7.44 2.87
CA ILE A 38 -8.44 -7.97 2.78
C ILE A 38 -8.49 -9.33 2.07
N SER A 39 -7.72 -9.54 1.00
CA SER A 39 -7.88 -10.71 0.12
C SER A 39 -6.61 -11.27 -0.51
N ASP A 40 -5.65 -10.43 -0.89
CA ASP A 40 -4.62 -10.87 -1.85
C ASP A 40 -3.43 -11.56 -1.18
N ALA A 41 -3.24 -11.37 0.13
CA ALA A 41 -2.34 -12.20 0.92
C ALA A 41 -3.00 -13.54 1.27
N ALA A 42 -2.21 -14.61 1.40
CA ALA A 42 -2.68 -15.94 1.75
C ALA A 42 -1.95 -16.45 3.01
N PRO A 43 -2.64 -16.59 4.17
CA PRO A 43 -4.03 -16.16 4.42
C PRO A 43 -4.18 -14.63 4.40
N ALA A 44 -5.39 -14.13 4.15
CA ALA A 44 -5.65 -12.69 4.21
C ALA A 44 -5.60 -12.20 5.67
N CYS A 45 -5.00 -11.03 5.89
CA CYS A 45 -4.82 -10.48 7.23
C CYS A 45 -6.16 -10.24 7.95
N ALA A 46 -7.17 -9.80 7.20
CA ALA A 46 -8.53 -9.52 7.66
C ALA A 46 -9.24 -10.75 8.28
N VAL A 47 -8.84 -11.97 7.92
CA VAL A 47 -9.40 -13.20 8.51
C VAL A 47 -9.03 -13.31 9.99
N CYS A 48 -7.84 -12.82 10.37
CA CYS A 48 -7.31 -12.97 11.71
C CYS A 48 -7.43 -11.72 12.56
N HIS A 49 -7.40 -10.53 11.95
CA HIS A 49 -7.29 -9.26 12.67
C HIS A 49 -8.51 -8.36 12.52
N THR A 50 -8.85 -7.65 13.60
CA THR A 50 -9.72 -6.48 13.57
C THR A 50 -8.95 -5.29 13.03
N LEU A 51 -9.54 -4.59 12.06
CA LEU A 51 -9.07 -3.32 11.54
C LEU A 51 -10.28 -2.61 10.90
N LYS A 52 -10.75 -1.55 11.54
CA LYS A 52 -11.99 -0.85 11.18
C LYS A 52 -11.94 -0.25 9.78
N ASP A 53 -10.79 0.29 9.36
CA ASP A 53 -10.63 0.83 8.00
C ASP A 53 -10.85 -0.24 6.91
N ALA A 54 -10.40 -1.46 7.17
CA ALA A 54 -10.58 -2.62 6.30
C ALA A 54 -11.98 -3.26 6.42
N GLY A 55 -12.78 -2.84 7.41
CA GLY A 55 -14.04 -3.48 7.76
C GLY A 55 -13.87 -4.90 8.31
N SER A 56 -12.68 -5.26 8.81
CA SER A 56 -12.40 -6.59 9.33
C SER A 56 -12.64 -6.68 10.83
N ALA A 57 -13.01 -7.87 11.31
CA ALA A 57 -13.34 -8.15 12.70
C ALA A 57 -12.77 -9.50 13.17
N GLY A 58 -11.63 -9.92 12.60
CA GLY A 58 -10.97 -11.16 13.00
C GLY A 58 -10.42 -11.06 14.42
N THR A 59 -10.58 -12.13 15.21
CA THR A 59 -10.20 -12.16 16.65
C THR A 59 -9.15 -13.21 16.98
N ILE A 60 -8.44 -13.74 15.98
CA ILE A 60 -7.34 -14.70 16.17
C ILE A 60 -6.07 -13.94 16.54
N GLY A 61 -5.78 -12.88 15.79
CA GLY A 61 -4.75 -11.91 16.10
C GLY A 61 -5.30 -10.76 16.95
N PRO A 62 -4.42 -9.88 17.45
CA PRO A 62 -4.83 -8.67 18.16
C PRO A 62 -5.64 -7.71 17.26
N ASP A 63 -6.47 -6.90 17.90
CA ASP A 63 -7.08 -5.72 17.29
C ASP A 63 -6.00 -4.69 16.93
N LEU A 64 -5.90 -4.36 15.65
CA LEU A 64 -4.88 -3.45 15.14
C LEU A 64 -5.24 -1.98 15.37
N ASP A 65 -6.53 -1.64 15.49
CA ASP A 65 -6.97 -0.29 15.86
C ASP A 65 -6.53 0.06 17.29
N GLU A 66 -6.50 -0.94 18.18
CA GLU A 66 -6.00 -0.79 19.56
C GLU A 66 -4.47 -0.90 19.62
N LEU A 67 -3.89 -1.91 18.98
CA LEU A 67 -2.46 -2.22 19.09
C LEU A 67 -1.57 -1.15 18.44
N LYS A 68 -2.01 -0.58 17.30
CA LYS A 68 -1.29 0.44 16.53
C LYS A 68 0.22 0.16 16.37
N PRO A 69 0.60 -1.00 15.83
CA PRO A 69 2.00 -1.37 15.71
C PRO A 69 2.75 -0.42 14.75
N ASP A 70 4.02 -0.16 15.05
CA ASP A 70 4.88 0.61 14.14
C ASP A 70 5.30 -0.21 12.90
N ALA A 71 5.82 0.49 11.90
CA ALA A 71 6.22 -0.08 10.63
C ALA A 71 7.27 -1.20 10.76
N ALA A 72 8.27 -0.99 11.61
CA ALA A 72 9.36 -1.93 11.79
C ALA A 72 8.86 -3.25 12.41
N ARG A 73 7.95 -3.16 13.38
CA ARG A 73 7.30 -4.31 13.99
C ARG A 73 6.45 -5.07 12.98
N ILE A 74 5.62 -4.38 12.19
CA ILE A 74 4.78 -5.03 11.18
C ILE A 74 5.66 -5.78 10.17
N LYS A 75 6.68 -5.11 9.61
CA LYS A 75 7.57 -5.71 8.61
C LYS A 75 8.27 -6.95 9.15
N LYS A 76 8.80 -6.88 10.36
CA LYS A 76 9.47 -8.02 11.01
C LYS A 76 8.51 -9.22 11.15
N VAL A 77 7.27 -8.98 11.58
CA VAL A 77 6.28 -10.07 11.75
C VAL A 77 5.86 -10.64 10.38
N LEU A 78 5.74 -9.83 9.33
CA LEU A 78 5.49 -10.35 7.98
C LEU A 78 6.63 -11.24 7.47
N GLN A 79 7.88 -10.92 7.82
CA GLN A 79 9.06 -11.70 7.41
C GLN A 79 9.25 -12.97 8.23
N GLU A 80 9.07 -12.90 9.55
CA GLU A 80 9.45 -13.99 10.46
C GLU A 80 8.25 -14.81 10.96
N GLY A 81 7.03 -14.28 10.85
CA GLY A 81 5.86 -14.79 11.56
C GLY A 81 5.92 -14.48 13.07
N MET A 82 4.83 -14.79 13.77
CA MET A 82 4.74 -14.62 15.23
C MET A 82 3.60 -15.44 15.83
N ALA A 83 3.92 -16.29 16.82
CA ALA A 83 2.94 -17.18 17.43
C ALA A 83 2.19 -18.00 16.37
N VAL A 84 0.87 -17.81 16.21
CA VAL A 84 0.06 -18.48 15.20
C VAL A 84 0.06 -17.76 13.84
N MET A 85 0.56 -16.53 13.77
CA MET A 85 0.67 -15.77 12.52
C MET A 85 1.83 -16.33 11.69
N PRO A 86 1.58 -16.80 10.44
CA PRO A 86 2.62 -17.34 9.59
C PRO A 86 3.57 -16.23 9.10
N SER A 87 4.76 -16.63 8.65
CA SER A 87 5.61 -15.79 7.79
C SER A 87 5.00 -15.71 6.38
N TYR A 88 5.23 -14.57 5.72
CA TYR A 88 4.89 -14.32 4.31
C TYR A 88 6.13 -14.18 3.42
N ALA A 89 7.34 -14.46 3.94
CA ALA A 89 8.59 -14.27 3.20
C ALA A 89 8.67 -15.07 1.89
N ASP A 90 7.99 -16.21 1.84
CA ASP A 90 7.96 -17.07 0.65
C ASP A 90 6.80 -16.74 -0.31
N SER A 91 5.82 -15.95 0.12
CA SER A 91 4.58 -15.69 -0.63
C SER A 91 4.41 -14.22 -1.07
N LEU A 92 5.07 -13.27 -0.40
CA LEU A 92 5.01 -11.86 -0.72
C LEU A 92 6.41 -11.31 -1.01
N ASP A 93 6.50 -10.47 -2.05
CA ASP A 93 7.70 -9.68 -2.30
C ASP A 93 7.81 -8.49 -1.34
N GLU A 94 8.99 -7.86 -1.32
CA GLU A 94 9.29 -6.75 -0.41
C GLU A 94 8.31 -5.58 -0.58
N THR A 95 8.01 -5.23 -1.83
CA THR A 95 7.06 -4.17 -2.20
C THR A 95 5.66 -4.43 -1.67
N SER A 96 5.19 -5.68 -1.70
CA SER A 96 3.86 -6.05 -1.19
C SER A 96 3.82 -6.00 0.32
N MET A 97 4.88 -6.47 1.00
CA MET A 97 5.00 -6.29 2.44
C MET A 97 5.04 -4.81 2.84
N ASP A 98 5.75 -3.96 2.09
CA ASP A 98 5.80 -2.52 2.36
C ASP A 98 4.45 -1.84 2.15
N ALA A 99 3.68 -2.28 1.15
CA ALA A 99 2.31 -1.82 0.96
C ALA A 99 1.41 -2.17 2.16
N ILE A 100 1.49 -3.41 2.67
CA ILE A 100 0.75 -3.80 3.89
C ILE A 100 1.18 -2.95 5.08
N VAL A 101 2.48 -2.75 5.27
CA VAL A 101 3.03 -1.92 6.36
C VAL A 101 2.50 -0.49 6.28
N ALA A 102 2.60 0.14 5.12
CA ALA A 102 2.12 1.49 4.89
C ALA A 102 0.62 1.61 5.18
N TYR A 103 -0.17 0.65 4.67
CA TYR A 103 -1.61 0.61 4.87
C TYR A 103 -1.99 0.47 6.35
N VAL A 104 -1.41 -0.49 7.08
CA VAL A 104 -1.75 -0.72 8.50
C VAL A 104 -1.36 0.48 9.37
N VAL A 105 -0.19 1.09 9.13
CA VAL A 105 0.23 2.30 9.87
C VAL A 105 -0.70 3.47 9.57
N HIS A 106 -1.10 3.66 8.30
CA HIS A 106 -2.04 4.69 7.89
C HIS A 106 -3.40 4.49 8.56
N ALA A 107 -3.97 3.28 8.46
CA ALA A 107 -5.30 2.94 8.96
C ALA A 107 -5.42 3.08 10.49
N THR A 108 -4.35 2.76 11.22
CA THR A 108 -4.35 2.79 12.69
C THR A 108 -3.94 4.15 13.27
N GLY A 109 -3.47 5.08 12.42
CA GLY A 109 -2.88 6.35 12.84
C GLY A 109 -1.57 6.19 13.62
N GLY A 110 -0.87 5.06 13.43
CA GLY A 110 0.35 4.67 14.16
C GLY A 110 1.62 5.42 13.72
N GLY A 111 1.54 6.34 12.77
CA GLY A 111 2.66 7.16 12.32
C GLY A 111 3.00 8.28 13.30
N LYS A 112 3.57 7.96 14.46
CA LYS A 112 4.17 8.93 15.39
C LYS A 112 5.48 8.40 15.97
#